data_AF-A0A7V9JMY1-F1
#
_entry.id   AF-A0A7V9JMY1-F1
#
_cell.length_a   1.000
_cell.length_b   1.000
_cell.length_c   1.000
_cell.angle_alpha   90.00
_cell.angle_beta   90.00
_cell.angle_gamma   90.00
#
_symmetry.space_group_name_H-M   'P 1'
#
loop_
_entity.id
_entity.type
_entity.pdbx_description
1 polymer ?
#
loop_
_entity_poly.entity_id
_entity_poly.type
_entity_poly.pdbx_seq_one_letter_code
_entity_poly.pdbx_strand_id
1 'polypeptide(L)'
;MDPYDPAALERILLVLEEIRDGNFRRRLVVTDASLAGRIATVINQIAQRNQSLVGDLVRVREAVGQDGRTGERLADEGDGGWSLAAGAINGLIDDLTRPTTELARVLAAVSEGDLSSRVSDQPLGGDFARLGHTVNGLLDQLSLFAAEVTRVAREVGTEGRLGGQAHVPGVAGTWRNLTDSVNVMAGNLTAQVRDIAQVATAVARGDLSRKITVEVSGELLELKNTLNTMVDQLSAFAAEVTRVAREVGSEGALGGQAEVPGVAGTWRDLTDSVNVMAGNLTGQVRSIAQVATAVAR
;
A
#
# COMPACT_ATOMS: atom_id res chain seq x y z
N MET A 1 51.30 -70.56 20.90
CA MET A 1 50.58 -69.39 21.46
C MET A 1 49.12 -69.61 21.15
N ASP A 2 48.30 -69.71 22.19
CA ASP A 2 46.87 -70.00 22.05
C ASP A 2 46.20 -68.91 21.18
N PRO A 3 45.44 -69.26 20.13
CA PRO A 3 44.76 -68.27 19.30
C PRO A 3 43.61 -67.53 20.01
N TYR A 4 43.31 -67.90 21.26
CA TYR A 4 42.24 -67.33 22.09
C TYR A 4 42.74 -67.10 23.52
N ASP A 5 43.39 -65.97 23.78
CA ASP A 5 43.58 -65.47 25.14
C ASP A 5 42.20 -65.05 25.70
N PRO A 6 41.61 -65.77 26.68
CA PRO A 6 40.29 -65.45 27.21
C PRO A 6 40.22 -64.04 27.81
N ALA A 7 41.32 -63.56 28.38
CA ALA A 7 41.41 -62.22 28.94
C ALA A 7 41.36 -61.14 27.84
N ALA A 8 41.86 -61.42 26.63
CA ALA A 8 41.74 -60.51 25.50
C ALA A 8 40.30 -60.40 24.99
N LEU A 9 39.57 -61.52 24.94
CA LEU A 9 38.15 -61.53 24.54
C LEU A 9 37.28 -60.80 25.56
N GLU A 10 37.53 -60.99 26.86
CA GLU A 10 36.81 -60.30 27.94
C GLU A 10 37.03 -58.78 27.88
N ARG A 11 38.27 -58.33 27.61
CA ARG A 11 38.58 -56.91 27.38
C ARG A 11 37.85 -56.34 26.16
N ILE A 12 37.79 -57.09 25.06
CA ILE A 12 37.06 -56.68 23.85
C ILE A 12 35.58 -56.56 24.14
N LEU A 13 34.99 -57.54 24.83
CA LEU A 13 33.57 -57.53 25.20
C LEU A 13 33.23 -56.31 26.06
N LEU A 14 34.02 -56.02 27.09
CA LEU A 14 33.80 -54.84 27.95
C LEU A 14 33.81 -53.53 27.14
N VAL A 15 34.73 -53.36 26.20
CA VAL A 15 34.75 -52.14 25.38
C VAL A 15 33.59 -52.10 24.39
N LEU A 16 33.16 -53.25 23.86
CA LEU A 16 31.96 -53.32 23.02
C LEU A 16 30.68 -52.98 23.81
N GLU A 17 30.58 -53.39 25.07
CA GLU A 17 29.48 -53.02 25.96
C GLU A 17 29.47 -51.51 26.24
N GLU A 18 30.62 -50.92 26.53
CA GLU A 18 30.77 -49.46 26.68
C GLU A 18 30.37 -48.70 25.41
N ILE A 19 30.81 -49.16 24.23
CA ILE A 19 30.44 -48.56 22.94
C ILE A 19 28.94 -48.72 22.66
N ARG A 20 28.36 -49.89 22.93
CA ARG A 20 26.91 -50.15 22.81
C ARG A 20 26.11 -49.18 23.66
N ASP A 21 26.60 -48.89 24.87
CA ASP A 21 25.93 -48.02 25.84
C ASP A 21 26.25 -46.52 25.62
N GLY A 22 26.97 -46.19 24.53
CA GLY A 22 27.21 -44.82 24.08
C GLY A 22 28.52 -44.18 24.54
N ASN A 23 29.37 -44.90 25.29
CA ASN A 23 30.68 -44.42 25.68
C ASN A 23 31.72 -44.65 24.56
N PHE A 24 31.67 -43.79 23.55
CA PHE A 24 32.58 -43.83 22.41
C PHE A 24 33.98 -43.29 22.70
N ARG A 25 34.33 -42.94 23.95
CA ARG A 25 35.69 -42.47 24.29
C ARG A 25 36.63 -43.61 24.70
N ARG A 26 36.08 -44.77 25.06
CA ARG A 26 36.86 -45.94 25.44
C ARG A 26 37.63 -46.48 24.23
N ARG A 27 38.89 -46.89 24.43
CA ARG A 27 39.74 -47.46 23.38
C ARG A 27 40.40 -48.74 23.89
N LEU A 28 40.53 -49.73 23.00
CA LEU A 28 41.33 -50.92 23.21
C LEU A 28 42.80 -50.62 22.90
N VAL A 29 43.71 -51.20 23.67
CA VAL A 29 45.15 -51.17 23.37
C VAL A 29 45.42 -52.14 22.22
N VAL A 30 46.07 -51.66 21.16
CA VAL A 30 46.51 -52.49 20.04
C VAL A 30 47.88 -53.05 20.37
N THR A 31 47.93 -54.32 20.79
CA THR A 31 49.15 -54.95 21.31
C THR A 31 50.06 -55.53 20.23
N ASP A 32 49.49 -56.02 19.11
CA ASP A 32 50.23 -56.70 18.03
C ASP A 32 49.40 -56.81 16.73
N ALA A 33 49.96 -57.46 15.70
CA ALA A 33 49.30 -57.74 14.43
C ALA A 33 48.41 -59.01 14.46
N SER A 34 48.10 -59.53 15.65
CA SER A 34 47.22 -60.69 15.79
C SER A 34 45.78 -60.37 15.36
N LEU A 35 44.93 -61.40 15.26
CA LEU A 35 43.50 -61.21 15.02
C LEU A 35 42.86 -60.31 16.10
N ALA A 36 43.24 -60.48 17.37
CA ALA A 36 42.75 -59.66 18.48
C ALA A 36 43.20 -58.19 18.33
N GLY A 37 44.45 -57.95 17.92
CA GLY A 37 44.95 -56.62 17.61
C GLY A 37 44.20 -55.95 16.46
N ARG A 38 43.93 -56.69 15.37
CA ARG A 38 43.13 -56.20 14.23
C ARG A 38 41.68 -55.89 14.62
N ILE A 39 41.05 -56.74 15.43
CA ILE A 39 39.70 -56.50 15.98
C ILE A 39 39.70 -55.22 16.83
N ALA A 40 40.70 -55.05 17.70
CA ALA A 40 40.85 -53.84 18.51
C ALA A 40 40.98 -52.57 17.66
N THR A 41 41.73 -52.63 16.55
CA THR A 41 41.82 -51.51 15.59
C THR A 41 40.45 -51.16 15.00
N VAL A 42 39.69 -52.14 14.50
CA VAL A 42 38.36 -51.91 13.90
C VAL A 42 37.38 -51.35 14.94
N ILE A 43 37.37 -51.89 16.16
CA ILE A 43 36.52 -51.39 17.25
C ILE A 43 36.86 -49.93 17.59
N ASN A 44 38.16 -49.60 17.68
CA ASN A 44 38.59 -48.22 17.93
C ASN A 44 38.17 -47.28 16.79
N GLN A 45 38.23 -47.73 15.53
CA GLN A 45 37.76 -46.95 14.37
C GLN A 45 36.24 -46.73 14.41
N ILE A 46 35.45 -47.75 14.78
CA ILE A 46 34.00 -47.63 14.96
C ILE A 46 33.69 -46.64 16.09
N ALA A 47 34.37 -46.77 17.24
CA ALA A 47 34.21 -45.83 18.36
C ALA A 47 34.55 -44.39 17.94
N GLN A 48 35.64 -44.21 17.19
CA GLN A 48 36.03 -42.89 16.69
C GLN A 48 34.97 -42.28 15.77
N ARG A 49 34.44 -43.04 14.80
CA ARG A 49 33.39 -42.57 13.89
C ARG A 49 32.10 -42.22 14.62
N ASN A 50 31.68 -43.05 15.58
CA ASN A 50 30.52 -42.75 16.42
C ASN A 50 30.72 -41.46 17.24
N GLN A 51 31.91 -41.28 17.81
CA GLN A 51 32.24 -40.07 18.56
C GLN A 51 32.23 -38.83 17.67
N SER A 52 32.81 -38.89 16.47
CA SER A 52 32.78 -37.81 15.49
C SER A 52 31.36 -37.46 15.08
N LEU A 53 30.55 -38.46 14.68
CA LEU A 53 29.17 -38.23 14.25
C LEU A 53 28.33 -37.57 15.35
N VAL A 54 28.40 -38.05 16.59
CA VAL A 54 27.66 -37.43 17.71
C VAL A 54 28.10 -35.99 17.93
N GLY A 55 29.40 -35.72 17.88
CA GLY A 55 29.93 -34.35 18.00
C GLY A 55 29.42 -33.44 16.89
N ASP A 56 29.44 -33.92 15.65
CA ASP A 56 28.97 -33.19 14.48
C ASP A 56 27.45 -32.97 14.51
N LEU A 57 26.66 -33.94 14.96
CA LEU A 57 25.22 -33.78 15.13
C LEU A 57 24.88 -32.67 16.12
N VAL A 58 25.59 -32.60 17.26
CA VAL A 58 25.39 -31.54 18.24
C VAL A 58 25.77 -30.18 17.65
N ARG A 59 26.94 -30.10 17.00
CA ARG A 59 27.46 -28.89 16.36
C ARG A 59 26.52 -28.34 15.28
N VAL A 60 26.06 -29.21 14.37
CA VAL A 60 25.13 -28.84 13.30
C VAL A 60 23.78 -28.42 13.87
N ARG A 61 23.26 -29.13 14.87
CA ARG A 61 22.01 -28.74 15.55
C ARG A 61 22.10 -27.35 16.18
N GLU A 62 23.20 -27.04 16.86
CA GLU A 62 23.41 -25.71 17.46
C GLU A 62 23.51 -24.64 16.37
N ALA A 63 24.35 -24.86 15.36
CA ALA A 63 24.54 -23.90 14.27
C ALA A 63 23.26 -23.64 13.46
N VAL A 64 22.54 -24.68 13.02
CA VAL A 64 21.34 -24.54 12.19
C VAL A 64 20.14 -24.11 13.03
N GLY A 65 19.95 -24.73 14.19
CA GLY A 65 18.74 -24.56 14.99
C GLY A 65 18.75 -23.32 15.91
N GLN A 66 19.91 -22.90 16.40
CA GLN A 66 20.01 -21.76 17.32
C GLN A 66 20.67 -20.55 16.67
N ASP A 67 21.78 -20.75 15.97
CA ASP A 67 22.52 -19.63 15.36
C ASP A 67 21.95 -19.21 13.99
N GLY A 68 21.03 -19.99 13.41
CA GLY A 68 20.48 -19.74 12.08
C GLY A 68 21.49 -19.92 10.94
N ARG A 69 22.64 -20.56 11.20
CA ARG A 69 23.67 -20.88 10.20
C ARG A 69 23.24 -22.10 9.38
N THR A 70 22.26 -21.90 8.51
CA THR A 70 21.62 -22.95 7.69
C THR A 70 22.53 -23.54 6.61
N GLY A 71 23.75 -23.03 6.42
CA GLY A 71 24.79 -23.60 5.57
C GLY A 71 25.64 -24.69 6.24
N GLU A 72 25.49 -24.89 7.55
CA GLU A 72 26.27 -25.89 8.30
C GLU A 72 25.83 -27.33 7.98
N ARG A 73 26.79 -28.24 7.78
CA ARG A 73 26.52 -29.63 7.33
C ARG A 73 27.32 -30.63 8.14
N LEU A 74 26.82 -31.86 8.21
CA LEU A 74 27.57 -33.01 8.71
C LEU A 74 28.67 -33.37 7.71
N ALA A 75 29.84 -33.75 8.22
CA ALA A 75 30.94 -34.24 7.39
C ALA A 75 30.61 -35.65 6.82
N ASP A 76 31.06 -35.91 5.60
CA ASP A 76 30.97 -37.23 4.97
C ASP A 76 32.18 -38.09 5.41
N GLU A 77 32.01 -38.87 6.48
CA GLU A 77 33.11 -39.66 7.08
C GLU A 77 33.24 -41.12 6.55
N GLY A 78 32.90 -41.35 5.27
CA GLY A 78 33.23 -42.59 4.55
C GLY A 78 32.03 -43.32 3.95
N ASP A 79 32.25 -44.52 3.42
CA ASP A 79 31.25 -45.23 2.61
C ASP A 79 30.14 -45.93 3.42
N GLY A 80 28.99 -46.14 2.77
CA GLY A 80 27.90 -46.98 3.27
C GLY A 80 26.93 -46.25 4.21
N GLY A 81 26.55 -46.90 5.32
CA GLY A 81 25.50 -46.39 6.21
C GLY A 81 25.81 -45.03 6.87
N TRP A 82 27.09 -44.70 7.04
CA TRP A 82 27.52 -43.41 7.61
C TRP A 82 27.26 -42.25 6.66
N SER A 83 27.64 -42.39 5.38
CA SER A 83 27.33 -41.41 4.33
C SER A 83 25.82 -41.24 4.16
N LEU A 84 25.06 -42.35 4.21
CA LEU A 84 23.60 -42.30 4.10
C LEU A 84 22.97 -41.50 5.25
N ALA A 85 23.44 -41.68 6.49
CA ALA A 85 22.95 -40.94 7.65
C ALA A 85 23.29 -39.44 7.56
N ALA A 86 24.55 -39.10 7.21
CA ALA A 86 24.97 -37.72 7.02
C ALA A 86 24.19 -37.05 5.88
N GLY A 87 24.04 -37.74 4.76
CA GLY A 87 23.27 -37.29 3.60
C GLY A 87 21.78 -37.09 3.91
N ALA A 88 21.16 -37.97 4.70
CA ALA A 88 19.77 -37.83 5.10
C ALA A 88 19.53 -36.57 5.94
N ILE A 89 20.43 -36.27 6.88
CA ILE A 89 20.31 -35.07 7.73
C ILE A 89 20.63 -33.80 6.92
N ASN A 90 21.68 -33.83 6.11
CA ASN A 90 22.01 -32.72 5.21
C ASN A 90 20.86 -32.43 4.22
N GLY A 91 20.21 -33.47 3.69
CA GLY A 91 19.02 -33.36 2.85
C GLY A 91 17.84 -32.75 3.60
N LEU A 92 17.59 -33.17 4.84
CA LEU A 92 16.55 -32.54 5.68
C LEU A 92 16.84 -31.06 5.93
N ILE A 93 18.11 -30.69 6.19
CA ILE A 93 18.50 -29.28 6.35
C ILE A 93 18.22 -28.51 5.05
N ASP A 94 18.57 -29.06 3.90
CA ASP A 94 18.30 -28.44 2.60
C ASP A 94 16.78 -28.26 2.34
N ASP A 95 16.00 -29.30 2.61
CA ASP A 95 14.54 -29.31 2.40
C ASP A 95 13.81 -28.30 3.29
N LEU A 96 14.35 -28.00 4.49
CA LEU A 96 13.82 -26.95 5.37
C LEU A 96 14.37 -25.55 5.05
N THR A 97 15.60 -25.45 4.57
CA THR A 97 16.29 -24.16 4.33
C THR A 97 15.86 -23.51 3.02
N ARG A 98 15.62 -24.30 1.97
CA ARG A 98 15.23 -23.76 0.66
C ARG A 98 13.91 -22.97 0.72
N PRO A 99 12.80 -23.49 1.27
CA PRO A 99 11.53 -22.77 1.32
C PRO A 99 11.61 -21.50 2.18
N THR A 100 12.32 -21.56 3.32
CA THR A 100 12.45 -20.43 4.24
C THR A 100 13.26 -19.30 3.62
N THR A 101 14.31 -19.62 2.85
CA THR A 101 15.10 -18.64 2.10
C THR A 101 14.31 -18.00 0.96
N GLU A 102 13.51 -18.79 0.23
CA GLU A 102 12.62 -18.25 -0.81
C GLU A 102 11.55 -17.32 -0.23
N LEU A 103 10.93 -17.69 0.89
CA LEU A 103 9.96 -16.83 1.58
C LEU A 103 10.63 -15.51 2.04
N ALA A 104 11.82 -15.58 2.61
CA ALA A 104 12.56 -14.39 3.03
C ALA A 104 12.88 -13.48 1.83
N ARG A 105 13.27 -14.04 0.68
CA ARG A 105 13.52 -13.28 -0.56
C ARG A 105 12.27 -12.56 -1.05
N VAL A 106 11.13 -13.25 -1.08
CA VAL A 106 9.86 -12.66 -1.52
C VAL A 106 9.42 -11.56 -0.55
N LEU A 107 9.51 -11.78 0.76
CA LEU A 107 9.18 -10.75 1.76
C LEU A 107 10.10 -9.52 1.66
N ALA A 108 11.38 -9.71 1.38
CA ALA A 108 12.31 -8.61 1.13
C ALA A 108 11.89 -7.79 -0.10
N ALA A 109 11.56 -8.45 -1.22
CA ALA A 109 11.07 -7.77 -2.42
C ALA A 109 9.79 -6.95 -2.14
N VAL A 110 8.87 -7.50 -1.35
CA VAL A 110 7.64 -6.81 -0.94
C VAL A 110 7.92 -5.58 -0.09
N SER A 111 8.92 -5.67 0.80
CA SER A 111 9.34 -4.52 1.62
C SER A 111 9.93 -3.38 0.78
N GLU A 112 10.49 -3.70 -0.39
CA GLU A 112 10.97 -2.74 -1.38
C GLU A 112 9.87 -2.28 -2.35
N GLY A 113 8.64 -2.79 -2.21
CA GLY A 113 7.48 -2.44 -3.03
C GLY A 113 7.32 -3.29 -4.29
N ASP A 114 8.15 -4.31 -4.50
CA ASP A 114 7.97 -5.27 -5.60
C ASP A 114 6.93 -6.33 -5.22
N LEU A 115 5.69 -6.07 -5.62
CA LEU A 115 4.57 -7.00 -5.46
C LEU A 115 4.46 -8.00 -6.62
N SER A 116 5.41 -8.06 -7.56
CA SER A 116 5.44 -9.02 -8.67
C SER A 116 6.21 -10.30 -8.32
N SER A 117 7.12 -10.23 -7.35
CA SER A 117 7.82 -11.39 -6.81
C SER A 117 6.83 -12.42 -6.25
N ARG A 118 7.07 -13.71 -6.47
CA ARG A 118 6.20 -14.81 -6.04
C ARG A 118 7.02 -15.93 -5.44
N VAL A 119 6.42 -16.62 -4.46
CA VAL A 119 6.96 -17.89 -3.95
C VAL A 119 6.76 -18.94 -5.04
N SER A 120 7.84 -19.64 -5.39
CA SER A 120 7.80 -20.64 -6.47
C SER A 120 6.97 -21.87 -6.10
N ASP A 121 6.31 -22.46 -7.11
CA ASP A 121 5.53 -23.71 -7.00
C ASP A 121 6.40 -24.98 -7.10
N GLN A 122 7.73 -24.86 -7.12
CA GLN A 122 8.63 -26.01 -6.98
C GLN A 122 8.25 -26.80 -5.73
N PRO A 123 8.43 -28.13 -5.68
CA PRO A 123 7.59 -29.01 -4.87
C PRO A 123 7.76 -28.76 -3.37
N LEU A 124 7.07 -27.74 -2.88
CA LEU A 124 6.84 -27.46 -1.47
C LEU A 124 5.77 -28.47 -1.06
N GLY A 125 6.17 -29.53 -0.37
CA GLY A 125 5.21 -30.48 0.18
C GLY A 125 4.47 -29.89 1.39
N GLY A 126 3.23 -30.32 1.59
CA GLY A 126 2.52 -30.14 2.87
C GLY A 126 2.35 -28.68 3.32
N ASP A 127 2.87 -28.36 4.50
CA ASP A 127 2.73 -27.04 5.13
C ASP A 127 3.43 -25.91 4.36
N PHE A 128 4.56 -26.19 3.71
CA PHE A 128 5.28 -25.17 2.94
C PHE A 128 4.49 -24.72 1.70
N ALA A 129 3.78 -25.63 1.03
CA ALA A 129 2.87 -25.25 -0.07
C ALA A 129 1.73 -24.37 0.44
N ARG A 130 1.12 -24.72 1.59
CA ARG A 130 0.07 -23.89 2.20
C ARG A 130 0.58 -22.48 2.52
N LEU A 131 1.78 -22.36 3.09
CA LEU A 131 2.41 -21.07 3.35
C LEU A 131 2.68 -20.30 2.06
N GLY A 132 3.25 -20.95 1.04
CA GLY A 132 3.49 -20.35 -0.27
C GLY A 132 2.22 -19.80 -0.92
N HIS A 133 1.13 -20.58 -0.93
CA HIS A 133 -0.17 -20.12 -1.42
C HIS A 133 -0.75 -18.97 -0.60
N THR A 134 -0.58 -18.98 0.73
CA THR A 134 -1.04 -17.89 1.59
C THR A 134 -0.29 -16.60 1.29
N VAL A 135 1.03 -16.67 1.16
CA VAL A 135 1.87 -15.51 0.80
C VAL A 135 1.52 -15.00 -0.60
N ASN A 136 1.42 -15.87 -1.60
CA ASN A 136 1.03 -15.48 -2.95
C ASN A 136 -0.36 -14.85 -2.99
N GLY A 137 -1.33 -15.38 -2.24
CA GLY A 137 -2.67 -14.78 -2.12
C GLY A 137 -2.66 -13.39 -1.47
N LEU A 138 -1.83 -13.17 -0.45
CA LEU A 138 -1.62 -11.83 0.13
C LEU A 138 -1.02 -10.86 -0.89
N LEU A 139 -0.08 -11.33 -1.72
CA LEU A 139 0.55 -10.52 -2.76
C LEU A 139 -0.42 -10.13 -3.87
N ASP A 140 -1.30 -11.03 -4.24
CA ASP A 140 -2.35 -10.75 -5.23
C ASP A 140 -3.33 -9.70 -4.69
N GLN A 141 -3.74 -9.80 -3.41
CA GLN A 141 -4.58 -8.80 -2.76
C GLN A 141 -3.90 -7.43 -2.68
N LEU A 142 -2.64 -7.38 -2.28
CA LEU A 142 -1.84 -6.15 -2.23
C LEU A 142 -1.71 -5.52 -3.61
N SER A 143 -1.41 -6.33 -4.63
CA SER A 143 -1.26 -5.85 -6.02
C SER A 143 -2.55 -5.27 -6.55
N LEU A 144 -3.68 -5.94 -6.31
CA LEU A 144 -5.00 -5.49 -6.75
C LEU A 144 -5.37 -4.17 -6.05
N PHE A 145 -5.16 -4.08 -4.74
CA PHE A 145 -5.43 -2.86 -3.99
C PHE A 145 -4.56 -1.69 -4.48
N ALA A 146 -3.25 -1.90 -4.66
CA ALA A 146 -2.34 -0.87 -5.14
C ALA A 146 -2.75 -0.35 -6.53
N ALA A 147 -3.04 -1.27 -7.46
CA ALA A 147 -3.52 -0.91 -8.80
C ALA A 147 -4.81 -0.07 -8.73
N GLU A 148 -5.73 -0.44 -7.85
CA GLU A 148 -7.02 0.22 -7.75
C GLU A 148 -6.93 1.62 -7.14
N VAL A 149 -6.11 1.80 -6.10
CA VAL A 149 -5.82 3.12 -5.53
C VAL A 149 -5.15 4.02 -6.56
N THR A 150 -4.16 3.53 -7.29
CA THR A 150 -3.51 4.28 -8.37
C THR A 150 -4.51 4.67 -9.47
N ARG A 151 -5.42 3.75 -9.84
CA ARG A 151 -6.44 4.02 -10.85
C ARG A 151 -7.41 5.11 -10.40
N VAL A 152 -7.96 5.02 -9.19
CA VAL A 152 -8.91 6.01 -8.65
C VAL A 152 -8.25 7.37 -8.47
N ALA A 153 -7.01 7.40 -7.95
CA ALA A 153 -6.24 8.64 -7.80
C ALA A 153 -6.02 9.33 -9.15
N ARG A 154 -5.66 8.57 -10.20
CA ARG A 154 -5.52 9.11 -11.56
C ARG A 154 -6.86 9.61 -12.11
N GLU A 155 -7.91 8.80 -12.04
CA GLU A 155 -9.21 9.15 -12.62
C GLU A 155 -9.85 10.37 -11.96
N VAL A 156 -9.95 10.37 -10.62
CA VAL A 156 -10.64 11.43 -9.87
C VAL A 156 -9.73 12.63 -9.66
N GLY A 157 -8.44 12.40 -9.35
CA GLY A 157 -7.50 13.45 -8.99
C GLY A 157 -6.78 14.11 -10.18
N THR A 158 -6.47 13.37 -11.24
CA THR A 158 -5.70 13.91 -12.38
C THR A 158 -6.54 14.12 -13.62
N GLU A 159 -7.39 13.15 -13.98
CA GLU A 159 -8.19 13.20 -15.21
C GLU A 159 -9.52 13.93 -15.04
N GLY A 160 -9.92 14.23 -13.80
CA GLY A 160 -11.20 14.88 -13.50
C GLY A 160 -12.42 14.01 -13.86
N ARG A 161 -12.24 12.70 -14.02
CA ARG A 161 -13.32 11.72 -14.25
C ARG A 161 -14.03 11.44 -12.92
N LEU A 162 -14.93 12.34 -12.56
CA LEU A 162 -15.65 12.29 -11.29
C LEU A 162 -16.61 11.10 -11.21
N GLY A 163 -16.59 10.40 -10.08
CA GLY A 163 -17.40 9.20 -9.80
C GLY A 163 -16.61 7.89 -9.81
N GLY A 164 -15.30 7.94 -10.02
CA GLY A 164 -14.44 6.77 -9.86
C GLY A 164 -14.45 6.25 -8.43
N GLN A 165 -14.63 4.94 -8.27
CA GLN A 165 -14.61 4.24 -6.99
C GLN A 165 -13.70 3.03 -7.08
N ALA A 166 -13.02 2.72 -5.97
CA ALA A 166 -12.22 1.54 -5.79
C ALA A 166 -13.10 0.31 -5.58
N HIS A 167 -12.83 -0.75 -6.35
CA HIS A 167 -13.45 -2.06 -6.23
C HIS A 167 -12.37 -3.13 -6.06
N VAL A 168 -12.25 -3.66 -4.84
CA VAL A 168 -11.27 -4.70 -4.49
C VAL A 168 -12.05 -5.95 -4.04
N PRO A 169 -12.18 -6.99 -4.89
CA PRO A 169 -12.99 -8.16 -4.57
C PRO A 169 -12.47 -8.93 -3.35
N GLY A 170 -13.37 -9.45 -2.54
CA GLY A 170 -13.02 -10.38 -1.45
C GLY A 170 -12.31 -9.73 -0.24
N VAL A 171 -12.21 -8.40 -0.17
CA VAL A 171 -11.59 -7.71 0.96
C VAL A 171 -12.44 -7.78 2.22
N ALA A 172 -11.77 -7.94 3.35
CA ALA A 172 -12.34 -7.90 4.70
C ALA A 172 -11.41 -7.17 5.68
N GLY A 173 -11.93 -6.85 6.85
CA GLY A 173 -11.16 -6.17 7.91
C GLY A 173 -10.53 -4.86 7.42
N THR A 174 -9.25 -4.68 7.69
CA THR A 174 -8.49 -3.47 7.34
C THR A 174 -8.57 -3.14 5.85
N TRP A 175 -8.51 -4.13 4.96
CA TRP A 175 -8.55 -3.90 3.51
C TRP A 175 -9.88 -3.30 3.05
N ARG A 176 -10.99 -3.75 3.65
CA ARG A 176 -12.31 -3.17 3.38
C ARG A 176 -12.38 -1.73 3.87
N ASN A 177 -11.96 -1.48 5.11
CA ASN A 177 -11.98 -0.14 5.68
C ASN A 177 -11.15 0.85 4.86
N LEU A 178 -9.99 0.42 4.34
CA LEU A 178 -9.17 1.25 3.46
C LEU A 178 -9.85 1.53 2.12
N THR A 179 -10.45 0.51 1.50
CA THR A 179 -11.21 0.66 0.24
C THR A 179 -12.38 1.63 0.43
N ASP A 180 -13.13 1.48 1.52
CA ASP A 180 -14.25 2.37 1.86
C ASP A 180 -13.78 3.80 2.11
N SER A 181 -12.65 3.98 2.79
CA SER A 181 -12.07 5.31 3.03
C SER A 181 -11.68 6.01 1.73
N VAL A 182 -11.04 5.29 0.79
CA VAL A 182 -10.73 5.81 -0.56
C VAL A 182 -12.01 6.20 -1.30
N ASN A 183 -13.05 5.37 -1.20
CA ASN A 183 -14.35 5.64 -1.82
C ASN A 183 -15.07 6.85 -1.24
N VAL A 184 -15.02 7.05 0.08
CA VAL A 184 -15.57 8.25 0.74
C VAL A 184 -14.82 9.49 0.27
N MET A 185 -13.49 9.46 0.23
CA MET A 185 -12.68 10.57 -0.27
C MET A 185 -13.01 10.91 -1.73
N ALA A 186 -13.01 9.91 -2.62
CA ALA A 186 -13.33 10.09 -4.04
C ALA A 186 -14.76 10.57 -4.27
N GLY A 187 -15.72 10.05 -3.49
CA GLY A 187 -17.12 10.45 -3.50
C GLY A 187 -17.33 11.90 -3.07
N ASN A 188 -16.66 12.32 -2.00
CA ASN A 188 -16.69 13.70 -1.51
C ASN A 188 -16.13 14.66 -2.56
N LEU A 189 -14.92 14.41 -3.08
CA LEU A 189 -14.32 15.23 -4.13
C LEU A 189 -15.21 15.32 -5.38
N THR A 190 -15.79 14.19 -5.78
CA THR A 190 -16.74 14.12 -6.91
C THR A 190 -17.96 15.01 -6.69
N ALA A 191 -18.62 14.89 -5.54
CA ALA A 191 -19.81 15.68 -5.24
C ALA A 191 -19.49 17.18 -5.20
N GLN A 192 -18.38 17.53 -4.56
CA GLN A 192 -17.94 18.91 -4.36
C GLN A 192 -17.62 19.60 -5.69
N VAL A 193 -16.77 18.99 -6.53
CA VAL A 193 -16.39 19.56 -7.82
C VAL A 193 -17.58 19.61 -8.78
N ARG A 194 -18.47 18.59 -8.77
CA ARG A 194 -19.64 18.56 -9.64
C ARG A 194 -20.67 19.64 -9.29
N ASP A 195 -20.91 19.91 -8.01
CA ASP A 195 -21.83 21.00 -7.59
C ASP A 195 -21.28 22.37 -8.01
N ILE A 196 -19.98 22.61 -7.78
CA ILE A 196 -19.29 23.83 -8.23
C ILE A 196 -19.42 24.01 -9.75
N ALA A 197 -19.16 22.96 -10.54
CA ALA A 197 -19.26 23.00 -11.99
C ALA A 197 -20.69 23.29 -12.48
N GLN A 198 -21.71 22.74 -11.81
CA GLN A 198 -23.11 23.02 -12.15
C GLN A 198 -23.47 24.48 -11.89
N VAL A 199 -23.08 25.04 -10.75
CA VAL A 199 -23.35 26.44 -10.41
C VAL A 199 -22.59 27.38 -11.34
N ALA A 200 -21.30 27.13 -11.61
CA ALA A 200 -20.53 27.91 -12.57
C ALA A 200 -21.17 27.89 -13.99
N THR A 201 -21.68 26.74 -14.41
CA THR A 201 -22.40 26.60 -15.69
C THR A 201 -23.72 27.37 -15.70
N ALA A 202 -24.47 27.34 -14.60
CA ALA A 202 -25.71 28.10 -14.46
C ALA A 202 -25.47 29.61 -14.54
N VAL A 203 -24.47 30.10 -13.80
CA VAL A 203 -24.05 31.50 -13.82
C VAL A 203 -23.61 31.93 -15.22
N ALA A 204 -22.83 31.11 -15.93
CA ALA A 204 -22.42 31.38 -17.30
C ALA A 204 -23.62 31.45 -18.29
N ARG A 205 -24.73 30.80 -17.97
CA ARG A 205 -25.99 30.86 -18.73
C ARG A 205 -26.94 31.96 -18.25
N GLY A 206 -26.53 32.78 -17.29
CA GLY A 206 -27.33 33.86 -16.72
C GLY A 206 -28.33 33.42 -15.64
N ASP A 207 -28.31 32.16 -15.20
CA ASP A 207 -29.11 31.70 -14.06
C ASP A 207 -28.34 31.96 -12.75
N LEU A 208 -28.66 33.10 -12.13
CA LEU A 208 -28.07 33.57 -10.88
C LEU A 208 -28.84 33.10 -9.64
N SER A 209 -29.85 32.24 -9.81
CA SER A 209 -30.62 31.66 -8.70
C SER A 209 -29.92 30.46 -8.04
N ARG A 210 -28.89 29.91 -8.70
CA ARG A 210 -28.19 28.70 -8.28
C ARG A 210 -27.04 29.01 -7.33
N LYS A 211 -26.93 28.22 -6.27
CA LYS A 211 -25.85 28.30 -5.27
C LYS A 211 -25.22 26.94 -5.06
N ILE A 212 -23.95 26.95 -4.65
CA ILE A 212 -23.27 25.74 -4.20
C ILE A 212 -23.84 25.39 -2.83
N THR A 213 -24.34 24.17 -2.68
CA THR A 213 -25.06 23.73 -1.48
C THR A 213 -24.35 22.60 -0.76
N VAL A 214 -23.53 21.82 -1.46
CA VAL A 214 -22.76 20.71 -0.89
C VAL A 214 -21.97 21.13 0.36
N GLU A 215 -21.98 20.27 1.37
CA GLU A 215 -21.21 20.46 2.59
C GLU A 215 -19.71 20.25 2.31
N VAL A 216 -18.91 21.25 2.69
CA VAL A 216 -17.47 21.33 2.43
C VAL A 216 -16.78 21.94 3.64
N SER A 217 -15.49 21.65 3.79
CA SER A 217 -14.66 22.19 4.86
C SER A 217 -13.30 22.60 4.31
N GLY A 218 -12.55 23.41 5.07
CA GLY A 218 -11.22 23.90 4.68
C GLY A 218 -11.27 24.78 3.43
N GLU A 219 -10.28 24.61 2.55
CA GLU A 219 -10.12 25.42 1.33
C GLU A 219 -11.34 25.34 0.39
N LEU A 220 -12.04 24.21 0.36
CA LEU A 220 -13.26 24.07 -0.46
C LEU A 220 -14.44 24.88 0.10
N LEU A 221 -14.50 25.09 1.42
CA LEU A 221 -15.50 25.97 2.01
C LEU A 221 -15.24 27.43 1.64
N GLU A 222 -13.98 27.85 1.64
CA GLU A 222 -13.60 29.19 1.18
C GLU A 222 -13.94 29.41 -0.30
N LEU A 223 -13.66 28.41 -1.14
CA LEU A 223 -14.04 28.44 -2.56
C LEU A 223 -15.57 28.52 -2.73
N LYS A 224 -16.34 27.70 -2.00
CA LYS A 224 -17.81 27.75 -1.99
C LYS A 224 -18.33 29.14 -1.62
N ASN A 225 -17.81 29.73 -0.55
CA ASN A 225 -18.25 31.04 -0.07
C ASN A 225 -17.89 32.16 -1.06
N THR A 226 -16.69 32.11 -1.64
CA THR A 226 -16.25 33.06 -2.65
C THR A 226 -17.15 33.01 -3.89
N LEU A 227 -17.40 31.82 -4.42
CA LEU A 227 -18.27 31.63 -5.58
C LEU A 227 -19.72 32.02 -5.29
N ASN A 228 -20.26 31.64 -4.14
CA ASN A 228 -21.61 32.04 -3.75
C ASN A 228 -21.72 33.57 -3.61
N THR A 229 -20.74 34.24 -3.00
CA THR A 229 -20.70 35.70 -2.89
C THR A 229 -20.67 36.37 -4.28
N MET A 230 -19.87 35.83 -5.21
CA MET A 230 -19.86 36.31 -6.60
C MET A 230 -21.24 36.19 -7.25
N VAL A 231 -21.97 35.08 -7.02
CA VAL A 231 -23.34 34.92 -7.52
C VAL A 231 -24.29 35.95 -6.90
N ASP A 232 -24.16 36.27 -5.61
CA ASP A 232 -24.99 37.30 -4.95
C ASP A 232 -24.75 38.68 -5.57
N GLN A 233 -23.48 39.04 -5.76
CA GLN A 233 -23.10 40.33 -6.36
C GLN A 233 -23.62 40.45 -7.80
N LEU A 234 -23.47 39.39 -8.60
CA LEU A 234 -24.03 39.33 -9.96
C LEU A 234 -25.55 39.50 -9.96
N SER A 235 -26.24 38.80 -9.07
CA SER A 235 -27.70 38.84 -9.00
C SER A 235 -28.21 40.22 -8.58
N ALA A 236 -27.55 40.85 -7.60
CA ALA A 236 -27.87 42.20 -7.16
C ALA A 236 -27.63 43.23 -8.27
N PHE A 237 -26.49 43.15 -8.97
CA PHE A 237 -26.19 44.01 -10.10
C PHE A 237 -27.22 43.87 -11.23
N ALA A 238 -27.57 42.64 -11.61
CA ALA A 238 -28.55 42.38 -12.67
C ALA A 238 -29.94 42.94 -12.32
N ALA A 239 -30.38 42.78 -11.07
CA ALA A 239 -31.63 43.35 -10.58
C ALA A 239 -31.62 44.88 -10.66
N GLU A 240 -30.51 45.49 -10.25
CA GLU A 240 -30.39 46.93 -10.17
C GLU A 240 -30.33 47.61 -11.55
N VAL A 241 -29.57 47.03 -12.48
CA VAL A 241 -29.55 47.50 -13.87
C VAL A 241 -30.94 47.39 -14.51
N THR A 242 -31.66 46.29 -14.26
CA THR A 242 -33.03 46.11 -14.76
C THR A 242 -33.98 47.17 -14.17
N ARG A 243 -33.85 47.46 -12.87
CA ARG A 243 -34.65 48.46 -12.18
C ARG A 243 -34.42 49.86 -12.74
N VAL A 244 -33.16 50.29 -12.85
CA VAL A 244 -32.79 51.62 -13.37
C VAL A 244 -33.19 51.78 -14.84
N ALA A 245 -33.00 50.74 -15.66
CA ALA A 245 -33.42 50.76 -17.05
C ALA A 245 -34.95 50.94 -17.20
N ARG A 246 -35.74 50.28 -16.34
CA ARG A 246 -37.20 50.45 -16.29
C ARG A 246 -37.59 51.86 -15.84
N GLU A 247 -37.05 52.33 -14.71
CA GLU A 247 -37.43 53.62 -14.12
C GLU A 247 -37.05 54.80 -15.01
N VAL A 248 -35.80 54.89 -15.43
CA VAL A 248 -35.29 56.03 -16.20
C VAL A 248 -35.68 55.91 -17.67
N GLY A 249 -35.66 54.69 -18.22
CA GLY A 249 -35.87 54.47 -19.65
C GLY A 249 -37.33 54.31 -20.06
N SER A 250 -38.14 53.59 -19.28
CA SER A 250 -39.53 53.27 -19.66
C SER A 250 -40.57 54.09 -18.91
N GLU A 251 -40.39 54.29 -17.61
CA GLU A 251 -41.38 54.96 -16.75
C GLU A 251 -41.17 56.48 -16.69
N GLY A 252 -40.04 56.98 -17.18
CA GLY A 252 -39.71 58.41 -17.15
C GLY A 252 -39.49 58.94 -15.74
N ALA A 253 -39.23 58.06 -14.76
CA ALA A 253 -38.83 58.43 -13.41
C ALA A 253 -37.36 58.91 -13.43
N LEU A 254 -37.19 60.17 -13.80
CA LEU A 254 -35.87 60.77 -14.04
C LEU A 254 -35.08 60.98 -12.74
N GLY A 255 -33.83 60.50 -12.72
CA GLY A 255 -32.91 60.62 -11.59
C GLY A 255 -32.63 59.31 -10.85
N GLY A 256 -33.19 58.18 -11.30
CA GLY A 256 -32.86 56.86 -10.76
C GLY A 256 -31.39 56.50 -10.97
N GLN A 257 -30.76 55.94 -9.94
CA GLN A 257 -29.37 55.47 -9.94
C GLN A 257 -29.30 54.05 -9.41
N ALA A 258 -28.37 53.27 -9.95
CA ALA A 258 -27.99 51.95 -9.51
C ALA A 258 -27.13 52.04 -8.24
N GLU A 259 -27.56 51.34 -7.19
CA GLU A 259 -26.81 51.14 -5.96
C GLU A 259 -26.63 49.64 -5.71
N VAL A 260 -25.41 49.15 -5.92
CA VAL A 260 -25.06 47.73 -5.73
C VAL A 260 -24.10 47.60 -4.55
N PRO A 261 -24.53 47.04 -3.40
CA PRO A 261 -23.68 46.95 -2.21
C PRO A 261 -22.44 46.08 -2.42
N GLY A 262 -21.30 46.50 -1.87
CA GLY A 262 -20.09 45.69 -1.80
C GLY A 262 -19.34 45.49 -3.13
N VAL A 263 -19.69 46.26 -4.18
CA VAL A 263 -19.00 46.16 -5.48
C VAL A 263 -17.63 46.84 -5.47
N ALA A 264 -16.67 46.20 -6.13
CA ALA A 264 -15.32 46.71 -6.34
C ALA A 264 -14.77 46.32 -7.70
N GLY A 265 -13.71 47.01 -8.14
CA GLY A 265 -13.10 46.80 -9.45
C GLY A 265 -14.11 46.98 -10.58
N THR A 266 -14.10 46.05 -11.55
CA THR A 266 -14.99 46.08 -12.72
C THR A 266 -16.48 46.21 -12.36
N TRP A 267 -16.93 45.65 -11.23
CA TRP A 267 -18.33 45.76 -10.80
C TRP A 267 -18.73 47.19 -10.43
N ARG A 268 -17.82 47.92 -9.79
CA ARG A 268 -18.03 49.34 -9.48
C ARG A 268 -18.06 50.16 -10.76
N ASP A 269 -17.09 49.94 -11.64
CA ASP A 269 -16.99 50.68 -12.91
C ASP A 269 -18.24 50.50 -13.78
N LEU A 270 -18.82 49.30 -13.80
CA LEU A 270 -20.09 49.02 -14.50
C LEU A 270 -21.29 49.71 -13.84
N THR A 271 -21.35 49.72 -12.51
CA THR A 271 -22.41 50.43 -11.76
C THR A 271 -22.35 51.94 -12.03
N ASP A 272 -21.16 52.51 -11.98
CA ASP A 272 -20.92 53.92 -12.27
C ASP A 272 -21.26 54.26 -13.73
N SER A 273 -20.93 53.37 -14.67
CA SER A 273 -21.29 53.54 -16.09
C SER A 273 -22.80 53.57 -16.31
N VAL A 274 -23.55 52.69 -15.64
CA VAL A 274 -25.03 52.69 -15.66
C VAL A 274 -25.58 53.99 -15.07
N ASN A 275 -24.99 54.48 -13.98
CA ASN A 275 -25.36 55.75 -13.36
C ASN A 275 -25.10 56.96 -14.25
N VAL A 276 -23.96 57.00 -14.94
CA VAL A 276 -23.64 58.05 -15.93
C VAL A 276 -24.66 58.03 -17.06
N MET A 277 -24.99 56.85 -17.60
CA MET A 277 -26.00 56.71 -18.65
C MET A 277 -27.39 57.18 -18.19
N ALA A 278 -27.83 56.77 -17.00
CA ALA A 278 -29.10 57.17 -16.42
C ALA A 278 -29.17 58.69 -16.16
N GLY A 279 -28.07 59.28 -15.69
CA GLY A 279 -27.93 60.72 -15.50
C GLY A 279 -28.00 61.51 -16.80
N ASN A 280 -27.32 61.03 -17.85
CA ASN A 280 -27.37 61.64 -19.18
C ASN A 280 -28.78 61.62 -19.79
N LEU A 281 -29.46 60.46 -19.72
CA LEU A 281 -30.86 60.33 -20.17
C LEU A 281 -31.79 61.29 -19.42
N THR A 282 -31.64 61.36 -18.09
CA THR A 282 -32.39 62.29 -17.24
C THR A 282 -32.18 63.75 -17.66
N GLY A 283 -30.93 64.15 -17.87
CA GLY A 283 -30.60 65.49 -18.33
C GLY A 283 -31.23 65.82 -19.68
N GLN A 284 -31.06 64.92 -20.66
CA GLN A 284 -31.60 65.09 -22.01
C GLN A 284 -33.13 65.24 -22.02
N VAL A 285 -33.85 64.37 -21.32
CA VAL A 285 -35.33 64.43 -21.28
C VAL A 285 -35.81 65.71 -20.61
N ARG A 286 -35.17 66.15 -19.52
CA ARG A 286 -35.50 67.43 -18.87
C ARG A 286 -35.25 68.62 -19.79
N SER A 287 -34.13 68.65 -20.52
CA SER A 287 -33.82 69.71 -21.48
C SER A 287 -34.85 69.75 -22.62
N ILE A 288 -35.26 68.59 -23.15
CA ILE A 288 -36.32 68.50 -24.17
C ILE A 288 -37.64 69.05 -23.62
N ALA A 289 -38.03 68.67 -22.40
CA ALA A 289 -39.25 69.17 -21.77
C ALA A 289 -39.24 70.70 -21.59
N GLN A 290 -38.09 71.27 -21.21
CA GLN A 290 -37.91 72.73 -21.10
C GLN A 290 -38.07 73.43 -22.45
N VAL A 291 -37.41 72.92 -23.50
CA VAL A 291 -37.51 73.48 -24.86
C VAL A 291 -38.93 73.35 -25.40
N ALA A 292 -39.58 72.20 -25.23
CA ALA A 292 -40.97 72.00 -25.65
C ALA A 292 -41.92 72.99 -24.96
N THR A 293 -41.72 73.24 -23.67
CA THR A 293 -42.49 74.24 -22.92
C THR A 293 -42.25 75.66 -23.43
N ALA A 294 -41.01 75.99 -23.81
CA ALA A 294 -40.67 77.30 -24.36
C ALA A 294 -41.25 77.53 -25.76
N VAL A 295 -41.33 76.49 -26.60
CA VAL A 295 -41.95 76.55 -27.94
C VAL A 295 -43.48 76.63 -27.86
N ALA A 296 -44.09 76.04 -26.82
CA ALA A 296 -45.53 76.06 -26.61
C ALA A 296 -46.07 77.37 -25.99
N ARG A 297 -45.18 78.29 -25.59
CA ARG A 297 -45.50 79.64 -25.11
C ARG A 297 -45.39 80.66 -26.23
#